data_AF-A0A367AD91-F1
#
_entry.id   AF-A0A367AD91-F1
#
_cell.length_a   1.000
_cell.length_b   1.000
_cell.length_c   1.000
_cell.angle_alpha   90.00
_cell.angle_beta   90.00
_cell.angle_gamma   90.00
#
_symmetry.space_group_name_H-M   'P 1'
#
loop_
_entity.id
_entity.type
_entity.pdbx_description
1 polymer ?
#
loop_
_entity_poly.entity_id
_entity_poly.type
_entity_poly.pdbx_seq_one_letter_code
_entity_poly.pdbx_strand_id
1 'polypeptide(L)'
;MAAAIIGIVMGVLALISLFSLGLLFAFGGFLGVLALLSVAAGIVLLIGGIQVLQGKSPQLLLLGSYASIAIQALTLVWALVSGWGFLFTGFLGFLLPAAIVFLLRQPVAKQHYAARGISY
;
A
#
# COMPACT_ATOMS: atom_id res chain seq x y z
N MET A 1 0.70 -12.57 10.70
CA MET A 1 1.81 -12.85 9.76
C MET A 1 1.42 -12.60 8.29
N ALA A 2 0.26 -13.06 7.81
CA ALA A 2 -0.19 -12.83 6.42
C ALA A 2 -0.15 -11.35 5.97
N ALA A 3 -0.63 -10.42 6.81
CA ALA A 3 -0.60 -8.97 6.51
C ALA A 3 0.83 -8.41 6.26
N ALA A 4 1.84 -8.97 6.94
CA ALA A 4 3.23 -8.54 6.81
C ALA A 4 3.82 -8.98 5.47
N ILE A 5 3.53 -10.21 5.07
CA ILE A 5 3.94 -10.76 3.76
C ILE A 5 3.28 -9.96 2.64
N ILE A 6 1.99 -9.64 2.76
CA ILE A 6 1.28 -8.81 1.77
C ILE A 6 1.92 -7.42 1.67
N GLY A 7 2.24 -6.79 2.81
CA GLY A 7 2.93 -5.48 2.81
C GLY A 7 4.31 -5.53 2.14
N ILE A 8 5.09 -6.59 2.38
CA ILE A 8 6.41 -6.78 1.75
C ILE A 8 6.28 -7.00 0.25
N VAL A 9 5.38 -7.89 -0.18
CA VAL A 9 5.14 -8.16 -1.60
C VAL A 9 4.71 -6.89 -2.33
N MET A 10 3.80 -6.12 -1.75
CA MET A 10 3.37 -4.82 -2.28
C MET A 10 4.53 -3.82 -2.37
N GLY A 11 5.36 -3.75 -1.32
CA GLY A 11 6.51 -2.87 -1.29
C GLY A 11 7.58 -3.22 -2.33
N VAL A 12 7.86 -4.51 -2.52
CA VAL A 12 8.78 -4.99 -3.57
C VAL A 12 8.22 -4.68 -4.96
N LEU A 13 6.92 -4.91 -5.18
CA LEU A 13 6.27 -4.61 -6.45
C LEU A 13 6.32 -3.11 -6.77
N ALA A 14 6.15 -2.26 -5.76
CA ALA A 14 6.29 -0.82 -5.88
C ALA A 14 7.74 -0.40 -6.22
N LEU A 15 8.75 -1.05 -5.63
CA LEU A 15 10.15 -0.80 -6.01
C LEU A 15 10.44 -1.18 -7.47
N ILE A 16 9.84 -2.26 -7.97
CA ILE A 16 9.96 -2.64 -9.39
C ILE A 16 9.30 -1.59 -10.28
N SER A 17 8.19 -0.98 -9.84
CA SER A 17 7.55 0.11 -10.59
C SER A 17 8.38 1.39 -10.67
N LEU A 18 9.46 1.52 -9.89
CA LEU A 18 10.39 2.65 -10.00
C LEU A 18 11.06 2.69 -11.38
N PHE A 19 11.28 1.53 -12.03
CA PHE A 19 11.87 1.47 -13.36
C PHE A 19 10.97 2.06 -14.46
N SER A 20 9.64 2.03 -14.29
CA SER A 20 8.71 2.64 -15.24
C SER A 20 8.42 4.11 -14.93
N LEU A 21 8.97 4.66 -13.84
CA LEU A 21 8.63 5.99 -13.34
C LEU A 21 9.08 7.11 -14.29
N GLY A 22 10.27 6.97 -14.89
CA GLY A 22 10.75 7.92 -15.91
C GLY A 22 9.87 7.94 -17.16
N LEU A 23 9.33 6.78 -17.56
CA LEU A 23 8.41 6.67 -18.69
C LEU A 23 7.06 7.34 -18.37
N LEU A 24 6.56 7.18 -17.14
CA LEU A 24 5.30 7.80 -16.71
C LEU A 24 5.37 9.33 -16.67
N PHE A 25 6.52 9.90 -16.27
CA PHE A 25 6.75 11.35 -16.37
C PHE A 25 6.74 11.85 -17.82
N ALA A 26 7.19 11.05 -18.78
CA ALA A 26 7.14 11.39 -20.20
C ALA A 26 5.71 11.40 -20.77
N PHE A 27 4.81 10.55 -20.24
CA PHE A 27 3.39 10.55 -20.61
C PHE A 27 2.58 11.64 -19.91
N GLY A 28 3.02 12.11 -18.73
CA GLY A 28 2.43 13.27 -18.07
C GLY A 28 2.99 13.51 -16.67
N GLY A 29 3.27 14.78 -16.34
CA GLY A 29 3.82 15.15 -15.02
C GLY A 29 2.93 14.71 -13.85
N PHE A 30 1.60 14.83 -13.98
CA PHE A 30 0.66 14.41 -12.93
C PHE A 30 0.66 12.89 -12.71
N LEU A 31 0.72 12.10 -13.79
CA LEU A 31 0.87 10.65 -13.73
C LEU A 31 2.18 10.25 -13.05
N GLY A 32 3.27 10.94 -13.39
CA GLY A 32 4.57 10.75 -12.75
C GLY A 32 4.52 10.98 -11.24
N VAL A 33 3.84 12.04 -10.79
CA VAL A 33 3.66 12.34 -9.36
C VAL A 33 2.82 11.27 -8.66
N LEU A 34 1.70 10.83 -9.25
CA LEU A 34 0.87 9.75 -8.68
C LEU A 34 1.66 8.44 -8.57
N ALA A 35 2.48 8.12 -9.57
CA ALA A 35 3.36 6.96 -9.54
C ALA A 35 4.41 7.08 -8.44
N LEU A 36 5.02 8.26 -8.28
CA LEU A 36 5.98 8.55 -7.20
C LEU A 36 5.37 8.36 -5.82
N LEU A 37 4.14 8.85 -5.61
CA LEU A 37 3.40 8.65 -4.36
C LEU A 37 3.11 7.17 -4.11
N SER A 38 2.71 6.42 -5.14
CA SER A 38 2.51 4.96 -5.04
C SER A 38 3.80 4.24 -4.63
N VAL A 39 4.95 4.62 -5.19
CA VAL A 39 6.24 4.06 -4.80
C VAL A 39 6.57 4.39 -3.33
N ALA A 40 6.37 5.64 -2.92
CA ALA A 40 6.59 6.05 -1.53
C ALA A 40 5.71 5.26 -0.56
N ALA A 41 4.42 5.07 -0.87
CA ALA A 41 3.52 4.24 -0.07
C ALA A 41 3.95 2.77 -0.03
N GLY A 42 4.46 2.24 -1.15
CA GLY A 42 5.06 0.91 -1.22
C GLY A 42 6.28 0.76 -0.29
N ILE A 43 7.15 1.75 -0.21
CA ILE A 43 8.30 1.76 0.73
C ILE A 43 7.80 1.73 2.17
N VAL A 44 6.77 2.52 2.51
CA VAL A 44 6.16 2.50 3.86
C VAL A 44 5.56 1.14 4.17
N LEU A 45 4.87 0.50 3.22
CA LEU A 45 4.34 -0.86 3.36
C LEU A 45 5.45 -1.91 3.54
N LEU A 46 6.57 -1.78 2.82
CA LEU A 46 7.73 -2.66 2.95
C LEU A 46 8.32 -2.57 4.36
N ILE A 47 8.61 -1.34 4.81
CA ILE A 47 9.18 -1.07 6.13
C ILE A 47 8.20 -1.53 7.22
N GLY A 48 6.91 -1.20 7.09
CA GLY A 48 5.86 -1.65 8.00
C GLY A 48 5.74 -3.18 8.05
N GLY A 49 5.86 -3.86 6.91
CA GLY A 49 5.83 -5.33 6.81
C GLY A 49 7.01 -5.97 7.51
N ILE A 50 8.22 -5.44 7.29
CA ILE A 50 9.42 -5.89 7.98
C ILE A 50 9.31 -5.65 9.50
N GLN A 51 8.83 -4.49 9.93
CA GLN A 51 8.64 -4.18 11.35
C GLN A 51 7.65 -5.15 12.02
N VAL A 52 6.56 -5.48 11.34
CA VAL A 52 5.60 -6.47 11.84
C VAL A 52 6.24 -7.86 11.95
N LEU A 53 7.03 -8.30 10.97
CA LEU A 53 7.75 -9.57 11.05
C LEU A 53 8.77 -9.59 12.20
N GLN A 54 9.41 -8.44 12.47
CA GLN A 54 10.30 -8.25 13.62
C GLN A 54 9.55 -8.15 14.96
N GLY A 55 8.22 -8.23 14.96
CA GLY A 55 7.41 -8.15 16.18
C GLY A 55 7.25 -6.75 16.77
N LYS A 56 7.59 -5.70 16.01
CA LYS A 56 7.44 -4.29 16.36
C LYS A 56 6.02 -3.77 16.07
N SER A 57 5.75 -2.50 16.35
CA SER A 57 4.42 -1.90 16.19
C SER A 57 3.90 -1.93 14.74
N PRO A 58 2.65 -2.35 14.49
CA PRO A 58 2.08 -2.40 13.14
C PRO A 58 1.53 -1.05 12.63
N GLN A 59 1.70 0.04 13.36
CA GLN A 59 1.16 1.36 13.00
C GLN A 59 1.63 1.84 11.62
N LEU A 60 2.89 1.59 11.26
CA LEU A 60 3.41 1.94 9.94
C LEU A 60 2.79 1.10 8.81
N LEU A 61 2.45 -0.16 9.07
CA LEU A 61 1.76 -0.99 8.08
C LEU A 61 0.32 -0.48 7.85
N LEU A 62 -0.36 -0.04 8.92
CA LEU A 62 -1.70 0.57 8.81
C LEU A 62 -1.64 1.89 8.05
N LEU A 63 -0.69 2.77 8.41
CA LEU A 63 -0.50 4.05 7.73
C LEU A 63 -0.20 3.85 6.25
N GLY A 64 0.72 2.94 5.91
CA GLY A 64 1.04 2.60 4.53
C GLY A 64 -0.16 2.03 3.76
N SER A 65 -1.01 1.25 4.43
CA SER A 65 -2.23 0.71 3.83
C SER A 65 -3.26 1.80 3.55
N TYR A 66 -3.51 2.70 4.50
CA TYR A 66 -4.41 3.85 4.28
C TYR A 66 -3.88 4.78 3.19
N ALA A 67 -2.57 5.06 3.18
CA ALA A 67 -1.94 5.86 2.14
C ALA A 67 -2.12 5.21 0.75
N SER A 68 -1.91 3.90 0.65
CA SER A 68 -2.08 3.17 -0.61
C SER A 68 -3.52 3.18 -1.12
N ILE A 69 -4.51 3.09 -0.21
CA ILE A 69 -5.94 3.22 -0.55
C ILE A 69 -6.23 4.65 -1.06
N ALA A 70 -5.72 5.67 -0.38
CA ALA A 70 -5.95 7.07 -0.76
C ALA A 70 -5.33 7.41 -2.13
N ILE A 71 -4.09 6.96 -2.37
CA ILE A 71 -3.40 7.19 -3.65
C ILE A 71 -4.13 6.52 -4.81
N GLN A 72 -4.68 5.32 -4.59
CA GLN A 72 -5.47 4.66 -5.63
C GLN A 72 -6.84 5.26 -5.85
N ALA A 73 -7.50 5.77 -4.81
CA ALA A 73 -8.72 6.55 -4.98
C ALA A 73 -8.45 7.78 -5.84
N LEU A 74 -7.37 8.52 -5.58
CA LEU A 74 -6.96 9.66 -6.39
C LEU A 74 -6.64 9.25 -7.83
N THR A 75 -5.94 8.13 -8.02
CA THR A 75 -5.56 7.63 -9.35
C THR A 75 -6.79 7.20 -10.15
N LEU A 76 -7.77 6.55 -9.50
CA LEU A 76 -9.03 6.14 -10.11
C LEU A 76 -9.87 7.36 -10.54
N VAL A 77 -10.00 8.36 -9.65
CA VAL A 77 -10.71 9.61 -9.98
C VAL A 77 -10.04 10.31 -11.16
N TRP A 78 -8.71 10.39 -11.17
CA TRP A 78 -7.99 10.96 -12.30
C TRP A 78 -8.21 10.17 -13.60
N ALA A 79 -8.16 8.84 -13.56
CA ALA A 79 -8.36 7.98 -14.73
C ALA A 79 -9.77 8.12 -15.32
N LEU A 80 -10.79 8.23 -14.46
CA LEU A 80 -12.18 8.50 -14.86
C LEU A 80 -12.33 9.84 -15.56
N VAL A 81 -11.76 10.91 -15.00
CA VAL A 81 -11.80 12.27 -15.60
C VAL A 81 -11.01 12.33 -16.90
N SER A 82 -9.93 11.57 -17.00
CA SER A 82 -9.04 11.57 -18.17
C SER A 82 -9.52 10.66 -19.32
N GLY A 83 -10.68 10.02 -19.18
CA GLY A 83 -11.29 9.18 -20.22
C GLY A 83 -10.64 7.80 -20.41
N TRP A 84 -9.68 7.42 -19.55
CA TRP A 84 -9.01 6.11 -19.59
C TRP A 84 -9.88 4.96 -19.07
N GLY A 85 -11.08 5.26 -18.57
CA GLY A 85 -12.05 4.28 -18.10
C GLY A 85 -11.64 3.61 -16.78
N PHE A 86 -12.27 2.46 -16.51
CA PHE A 86 -12.05 1.70 -15.28
C PHE A 86 -10.82 0.80 -15.42
N LEU A 87 -9.70 1.20 -14.82
CA LEU A 87 -8.47 0.41 -14.81
C LEU A 87 -8.63 -0.79 -13.86
N PHE A 88 -8.80 -2.00 -14.41
CA PHE A 88 -8.93 -3.25 -13.64
C PHE A 88 -7.74 -3.50 -12.69
N THR A 89 -6.56 -3.00 -13.04
CA THR A 89 -5.36 -2.98 -12.19
C THR A 89 -5.55 -2.20 -10.88
N GLY A 90 -6.45 -1.21 -10.84
CA GLY A 90 -6.81 -0.49 -9.61
C GLY A 90 -7.52 -1.39 -8.59
N PHE A 91 -8.27 -2.41 -9.02
CA PHE A 91 -9.01 -3.26 -8.07
C PHE A 91 -8.09 -4.13 -7.20
N LEU A 92 -7.04 -4.70 -7.80
CA LEU A 92 -6.02 -5.46 -7.07
C LEU A 92 -5.27 -4.58 -6.08
N GLY A 93 -4.97 -3.34 -6.49
CA GLY A 93 -4.35 -2.40 -5.61
C GLY A 93 -5.29 -1.95 -4.48
N PHE A 94 -6.62 -1.96 -4.61
CA PHE A 94 -7.54 -1.74 -3.49
C PHE A 94 -7.66 -2.97 -2.57
N LEU A 95 -7.72 -4.16 -3.16
CA LEU A 95 -7.94 -5.43 -2.44
C LEU A 95 -6.81 -5.75 -1.46
N LEU A 96 -5.55 -5.56 -1.86
CA LEU A 96 -4.39 -5.91 -1.03
C LEU A 96 -4.25 -5.08 0.25
N PRO A 97 -4.26 -3.73 0.22
CA PRO A 97 -4.25 -2.91 1.43
C PRO A 97 -5.55 -3.03 2.23
N ALA A 98 -6.71 -3.23 1.59
CA ALA A 98 -7.94 -3.55 2.31
C ALA A 98 -7.81 -4.88 3.09
N ALA A 99 -7.20 -5.90 2.48
CA ALA A 99 -6.91 -7.17 3.14
C ALA A 99 -5.93 -7.00 4.32
N ILE A 100 -4.91 -6.12 4.20
CA ILE A 100 -4.02 -5.77 5.32
C ILE A 100 -4.81 -5.18 6.49
N VAL A 101 -5.68 -4.18 6.23
CA VAL A 101 -6.50 -3.55 7.27
C VAL A 101 -7.44 -4.58 7.91
N PHE A 102 -8.10 -5.41 7.10
CA PHE A 102 -9.00 -6.45 7.58
C PHE A 102 -8.29 -7.47 8.46
N LEU A 103 -7.14 -7.98 8.01
CA LEU A 103 -6.32 -8.95 8.76
C LEU A 103 -5.78 -8.36 10.06
N LEU A 104 -5.42 -7.06 10.09
CA LEU A 104 -4.98 -6.39 11.32
C LEU A 104 -6.12 -6.10 12.29
N ARG A 105 -7.36 -5.95 11.81
CA ARG A 105 -8.54 -5.76 12.65
C ARG A 105 -9.09 -7.05 13.25
N GLN A 106 -8.64 -8.22 12.78
CA GLN A 106 -9.06 -9.51 13.34
C GLN A 106 -8.66 -9.66 14.82
N PRO A 107 -9.50 -10.32 15.65
CA PRO A 107 -9.26 -10.48 17.09
C PRO A 107 -7.96 -11.24 17.38
N VAL A 108 -7.55 -12.16 16.51
CA VAL A 108 -6.28 -12.92 16.62
C VAL A 108 -5.07 -11.99 16.50
N ALA A 109 -5.11 -11.02 15.58
CA ALA A 109 -4.05 -10.02 15.47
C ALA A 109 -4.03 -9.15 16.73
N LYS A 110 -5.18 -8.60 17.14
CA LYS A 110 -5.28 -7.77 18.35
C LYS A 110 -4.75 -8.47 19.60
N GLN A 111 -5.09 -9.75 19.80
CA GLN A 111 -4.58 -10.54 20.93
C GLN A 111 -3.06 -10.75 20.85
N HIS A 112 -2.51 -10.99 19.66
CA HIS A 112 -1.06 -11.21 19.50
C HIS A 112 -0.22 -9.98 19.85
N TYR A 113 -0.70 -8.77 19.54
CA TYR A 113 0.01 -7.55 19.89
C TYR A 113 -0.37 -6.99 21.27
N ALA A 114 -1.61 -7.19 21.73
CA ALA A 114 -2.00 -6.89 23.10
C ALA A 114 -1.21 -7.74 24.11
N ALA A 115 -0.94 -9.02 23.80
CA ALA A 115 -0.06 -9.88 24.60
C ALA A 115 1.40 -9.39 24.65
N ARG A 116 1.78 -8.46 23.76
CA ARG A 116 3.11 -7.81 23.72
C ARG A 116 3.09 -6.36 24.23
N GLY A 117 1.97 -5.91 24.81
CA GLY A 117 1.83 -4.55 25.34
C GLY A 117 1.73 -3.45 24.28
N ILE A 118 1.48 -3.81 23.02
CA ILE A 118 1.42 -2.87 21.90
C ILE A 118 -0.05 -2.64 21.54
N SER A 119 -0.58 -1.47 21.90
CA SER A 119 -1.92 -0.99 21.50
C SER A 119 -1.81 -0.10 20.26
N TYR A 120 -2.66 -0.30 19.27
CA TYR A 120 -2.74 0.51 18.04
C TYR A 120 -4.17 0.57 17.49
#